data_AF-A0A3C1ZYK3-F1
#
_entry.id   AF-A0A3C1ZYK3-F1
#
_cell.length_a   1.000
_cell.length_b   1.000
_cell.length_c   1.000
_cell.angle_alpha   90.00
_cell.angle_beta   90.00
_cell.angle_gamma   90.00
#
_symmetry.space_group_name_H-M   'P 1'
#
loop_
_entity.id
_entity.type
_entity.pdbx_description
1 polymer ?
#
loop_
_entity_poly.entity_id
_entity_poly.type
_entity_poly.pdbx_seq_one_letter_code
_entity_poly.pdbx_strand_id
1 'polypeptide(L)'
;MTTTESNFDAVLVNKIGQELIFLKDDQVLNKQGQVLAYYEGNDLKNHIQQTIGRVEENQIINHIGQVLGRVEGEHLYNSIGQAIMKLNGDKQEDRVKVAAYFFYM
;
A
#
# COMPACT_ATOMS: atom_id res chain seq x y z
N MET A 1 -7.74 1.93 28.26
CA MET A 1 -7.30 2.65 27.05
C MET A 1 -7.91 1.90 25.89
N THR A 2 -8.97 2.45 25.31
CA THR A 2 -9.68 1.82 24.18
C THR A 2 -8.87 2.09 22.93
N THR A 3 -8.15 1.08 22.44
CA THR A 3 -7.58 1.08 21.10
C THR A 3 -8.78 1.17 20.15
N THR A 4 -9.00 2.33 19.54
CA THR A 4 -9.93 2.41 18.41
C THR A 4 -9.34 1.51 17.34
N GLU A 5 -9.91 0.33 17.13
CA GLU A 5 -9.53 -0.50 15.99
C GLU A 5 -9.61 0.38 14.75
N SER A 6 -8.48 0.55 14.08
CA SER A 6 -8.43 1.23 12.79
C SER A 6 -9.44 0.53 11.89
N ASN A 7 -10.41 1.28 11.35
CA ASN A 7 -11.42 0.74 10.42
C ASN A 7 -10.81 0.33 9.05
N PHE A 8 -9.48 0.37 8.94
CA PHE A 8 -8.66 0.10 7.78
C PHE A 8 -7.59 -0.93 8.15
N ASP A 9 -7.33 -1.84 7.23
CA ASP A 9 -6.33 -2.91 7.37
C ASP A 9 -4.90 -2.34 7.43
N ALA A 10 -4.64 -1.32 6.62
CA ALA A 10 -3.38 -0.58 6.64
C ALA A 10 -3.55 0.86 6.14
N VAL A 11 -2.60 1.73 6.53
CA VAL A 11 -2.60 3.15 6.16
C VAL A 11 -1.19 3.58 5.75
N LEU A 12 -1.08 4.24 4.60
CA LEU A 12 0.15 4.89 4.15
C LEU A 12 0.24 6.31 4.69
N VAL A 13 1.35 6.61 5.36
CA VAL A 13 1.59 7.85 6.08
C VAL A 13 2.85 8.54 5.57
N ASN A 14 2.79 9.84 5.31
CA ASN A 14 3.97 10.59 4.89
C ASN A 14 4.88 11.00 6.06
N LYS A 15 6.02 11.64 5.75
CA LYS A 15 7.03 12.02 6.75
C LYS A 15 6.54 12.99 7.83
N ILE A 16 5.46 13.73 7.58
CA ILE A 16 4.86 14.67 8.54
C ILE A 16 3.66 14.07 9.28
N GLY A 17 3.41 12.77 9.14
CA GLY A 17 2.35 12.06 9.85
C GLY A 17 0.95 12.18 9.22
N GLN A 18 0.85 12.68 7.98
CA GLN A 18 -0.43 12.73 7.29
C GLN A 18 -0.73 11.37 6.65
N GLU A 19 -1.91 10.84 6.94
CA GLU A 19 -2.49 9.68 6.26
C GLU A 19 -2.92 10.06 4.84
N LEU A 20 -2.49 9.27 3.85
CA LEU A 20 -2.71 9.55 2.44
C LEU A 20 -3.61 8.51 1.78
N ILE A 21 -3.28 7.24 1.96
CA ILE A 21 -3.90 6.10 1.29
C ILE A 21 -4.28 5.07 2.34
N PHE A 22 -5.43 4.46 2.16
CA PHE A 22 -6.02 3.50 3.09
C PHE A 22 -6.27 2.19 2.36
N LEU A 23 -6.10 1.07 3.05
CA LEU A 23 -6.48 -0.24 2.57
C LEU A 23 -7.63 -0.75 3.43
N LYS A 24 -8.69 -1.26 2.79
CA LYS A 24 -9.79 -1.94 3.46
C LYS A 24 -10.41 -2.98 2.54
N ASP A 25 -10.51 -4.22 3.00
CA ASP A 25 -11.19 -5.30 2.27
C ASP A 25 -10.70 -5.40 0.81
N ASP A 26 -9.38 -5.40 0.62
CA ASP A 26 -8.68 -5.38 -0.68
C ASP A 26 -8.96 -4.14 -1.57
N GLN A 27 -9.62 -3.11 -1.05
CA GLN A 27 -9.82 -1.83 -1.72
C GLN A 27 -8.78 -0.80 -1.27
N VAL A 28 -8.20 -0.08 -2.22
CA VAL A 28 -7.33 1.07 -1.96
C VAL A 28 -8.18 2.33 -2.03
N LEU A 29 -8.19 3.13 -0.97
CA LEU A 29 -9.03 4.32 -0.85
C LEU A 29 -8.19 5.57 -0.59
N ASN A 30 -8.72 6.73 -0.99
CA ASN A 30 -8.25 8.02 -0.50
C ASN A 30 -8.96 8.43 0.81
N LYS A 31 -8.57 9.57 1.37
CA LYS A 31 -9.16 10.12 2.61
C LYS A 31 -10.65 10.45 2.50
N GLN A 32 -11.19 10.63 1.29
CA GLN A 32 -12.62 10.84 1.06
C GLN A 32 -13.40 9.52 1.00
N GLY A 33 -12.73 8.37 1.13
CA GLY A 33 -13.35 7.05 0.99
C GLY A 33 -13.64 6.65 -0.45
N GLN A 34 -13.06 7.35 -1.44
CA GLN A 34 -13.19 6.97 -2.85
C GLN A 34 -12.22 5.84 -3.14
N VAL A 35 -12.71 4.79 -3.79
CA VAL A 35 -11.88 3.67 -4.23
C VAL A 35 -11.04 4.10 -5.44
N LEU A 36 -9.73 3.89 -5.34
CA LEU A 36 -8.74 4.22 -6.34
C LEU A 36 -8.27 2.99 -7.13
N ALA A 37 -8.18 1.85 -6.44
CA ALA A 37 -7.71 0.60 -6.98
C ALA A 37 -8.23 -0.58 -6.14
N TYR A 38 -8.09 -1.78 -6.69
CA TYR A 38 -8.52 -3.04 -6.08
C TYR A 38 -7.35 -4.03 -6.10
N TYR A 39 -7.29 -4.88 -5.09
CA TYR A 39 -6.48 -6.09 -5.13
C TYR A 39 -7.32 -7.28 -5.59
N GLU A 40 -6.74 -8.07 -6.48
CA GLU A 40 -7.19 -9.44 -6.77
C GLU A 40 -6.03 -10.38 -6.44
N GLY A 41 -6.06 -10.93 -5.22
CA GLY A 41 -4.92 -11.62 -4.65
C GLY A 41 -3.73 -10.65 -4.49
N ASN A 42 -2.67 -10.91 -5.26
CA ASN A 42 -1.45 -10.10 -5.25
C ASN A 42 -1.41 -9.01 -6.32
N ASP A 43 -2.38 -8.98 -7.22
CA ASP A 43 -2.38 -8.06 -8.36
C ASP A 43 -3.15 -6.78 -8.00
N LEU A 44 -2.49 -5.64 -8.15
CA LEU A 44 -3.11 -4.32 -8.02
C LEU A 44 -3.75 -3.94 -9.36
N LYS A 45 -5.06 -3.72 -9.34
CA LYS A 45 -5.88 -3.36 -10.51
C LYS A 45 -6.45 -1.96 -10.37
N ASN A 46 -6.46 -1.20 -11.46
CA ASN A 46 -7.12 0.11 -11.51
C ASN A 46 -8.66 -0.02 -11.66
N HIS A 47 -9.36 1.11 -11.73
CA HIS A 47 -10.83 1.13 -11.84
C HIS A 47 -11.41 0.48 -13.10
N ILE A 48 -10.60 0.28 -14.16
CA ILE A 48 -11.01 -0.46 -15.37
C ILE A 48 -10.53 -1.91 -15.37
N GLN A 49 -10.13 -2.45 -14.21
CA GLN A 49 -9.68 -3.85 -14.01
C GLN A 49 -8.38 -4.21 -14.72
N GLN A 50 -7.57 -3.22 -15.10
CA GLN A 50 -6.23 -3.46 -15.63
C GLN A 50 -5.22 -3.61 -14.49
N THR A 51 -4.45 -4.70 -14.51
CA THR A 51 -3.31 -4.89 -13.60
C THR A 51 -2.23 -3.85 -13.88
N ILE A 52 -1.90 -3.07 -12.86
CA ILE A 52 -0.89 -2.00 -12.92
C ILE A 52 0.38 -2.37 -12.13
N GLY A 53 0.23 -3.23 -11.12
CA GLY A 53 1.34 -3.69 -10.29
C GLY A 53 1.02 -5.00 -9.59
N ARG A 54 2.03 -5.55 -8.92
CA ARG A 54 1.93 -6.77 -8.15
C ARG A 54 2.71 -6.64 -6.86
N VAL A 55 2.26 -7.33 -5.82
CA VAL A 55 3.02 -7.50 -4.58
C VAL A 55 3.47 -8.95 -4.44
N GLU A 56 4.72 -9.16 -4.01
CA GLU A 56 5.25 -10.48 -3.70
C GLU A 56 6.02 -10.40 -2.40
N GLU A 57 5.58 -11.14 -1.37
CA GLU A 57 6.10 -11.06 -0.01
C GLU A 57 6.13 -9.61 0.51
N ASN A 58 7.32 -9.01 0.54
CA ASN A 58 7.53 -7.64 0.98
C ASN A 58 7.91 -6.68 -0.16
N GLN A 59 7.89 -7.15 -1.41
CA GLN A 59 8.31 -6.42 -2.59
C GLN A 59 7.12 -5.92 -3.41
N ILE A 60 7.32 -4.78 -4.06
CA ILE A 60 6.38 -4.18 -5.00
C ILE A 60 7.01 -4.26 -6.38
N ILE A 61 6.34 -4.93 -7.31
CA ILE A 61 6.87 -5.30 -8.62
C ILE A 61 5.97 -4.73 -9.71
N ASN A 62 6.56 -4.12 -10.74
CA ASN A 62 5.80 -3.63 -11.88
C ASN A 62 5.44 -4.73 -12.88
N HIS A 63 4.62 -4.39 -13.87
CA HIS A 63 4.14 -5.33 -14.90
C HIS A 63 5.24 -5.96 -15.77
N ILE A 64 6.48 -5.44 -15.75
CA ILE A 64 7.64 -6.02 -16.46
C ILE A 64 8.63 -6.72 -15.51
N GLY A 65 8.28 -6.92 -14.23
CA GLY A 65 9.09 -7.68 -13.27
C GLY A 65 10.17 -6.88 -12.53
N GLN A 66 10.15 -5.54 -12.59
CA GLN A 66 11.11 -4.72 -11.85
C GLN A 66 10.60 -4.41 -10.44
N VAL A 67 11.46 -4.58 -9.43
CA VAL A 67 11.19 -4.17 -8.05
C VAL A 67 11.23 -2.64 -7.95
N LEU A 68 10.09 -2.04 -7.60
CA LEU A 68 9.95 -0.60 -7.41
C LEU A 68 10.31 -0.17 -5.99
N GLY A 69 10.00 -1.02 -5.03
CA GLY A 69 10.23 -0.78 -3.62
C GLY A 69 9.95 -2.02 -2.78
N ARG A 70 10.16 -1.87 -1.47
CA ARG A 70 9.92 -2.92 -0.49
C ARG A 70 9.45 -2.35 0.83
N VAL A 71 8.71 -3.15 1.58
CA VAL A 71 8.30 -2.82 2.95
C VAL A 71 9.13 -3.62 3.93
N GLU A 72 9.69 -2.92 4.92
CA GLU A 72 10.36 -3.54 6.06
C GLU A 72 9.81 -2.92 7.34
N GLY A 73 9.18 -3.74 8.19
CA GLY A 73 8.45 -3.26 9.36
C GLY A 73 7.35 -2.26 8.96
N GLU A 74 7.46 -1.04 9.47
CA GLU A 74 6.52 0.08 9.26
C GLU A 74 7.00 1.08 8.19
N HIS A 75 8.01 0.73 7.38
CA HIS A 75 8.60 1.66 6.41
C HIS A 75 8.53 1.12 4.99
N LEU A 76 8.18 2.00 4.05
CA LEU A 76 8.35 1.78 2.62
C LEU A 76 9.71 2.33 2.17
N TYR A 77 10.49 1.49 1.52
CA TYR A 77 11.77 1.83 0.89
C TYR A 77 11.64 1.83 -0.63
N ASN A 78 12.26 2.81 -1.29
CA ASN A 78 12.41 2.80 -2.75
C ASN A 78 13.48 1.79 -3.21
N SER A 79 13.63 1.62 -4.52
CA SER A 79 14.58 0.68 -5.14
C SER A 79 16.05 0.90 -4.76
N ILE A 80 16.43 2.11 -4.33
CA ILE A 80 17.79 2.42 -3.86
C ILE A 80 17.94 2.36 -2.33
N GLY A 81 16.93 1.88 -1.61
CA GLY A 81 16.98 1.63 -0.16
C GLY A 81 16.74 2.85 0.73
N GLN A 82 16.14 3.91 0.22
CA GLN A 82 15.75 5.07 1.04
C GLN A 82 14.33 4.90 1.57
N ALA A 83 14.13 5.11 2.88
CA ALA A 83 12.80 5.19 3.47
C ALA A 83 12.06 6.44 2.97
N ILE A 84 10.93 6.22 2.31
CA ILE A 84 10.15 7.28 1.67
C ILE A 84 8.81 7.53 2.37
N MET A 85 8.20 6.49 2.94
CA MET A 85 6.90 6.56 3.63
C MET A 85 6.88 5.68 4.87
N LYS A 86 5.93 5.94 5.77
CA LYS A 86 5.57 5.10 6.92
C LYS A 86 4.25 4.38 6.68
N LEU A 87 4.03 3.30 7.40
CA LEU A 87 2.90 2.41 7.26
C LEU A 87 2.37 2.04 8.64
N ASN A 88 1.05 2.15 8.83
CA ASN A 88 0.35 1.54 9.95
C ASN A 88 -0.40 0.31 9.44
N GLY A 89 -0.63 -0.67 10.32
CA GLY A 89 -1.37 -1.89 10.02
C GLY A 89 -0.69 -3.11 10.65
N ASP A 90 -1.46 -4.11 11.05
CA ASP A 90 -0.94 -5.22 11.84
C ASP A 90 -0.23 -6.27 10.97
N LYS A 91 -0.78 -6.57 9.80
CA LYS A 91 -0.23 -7.59 8.89
C LYS A 91 0.75 -6.97 7.90
N GLN A 92 1.85 -7.68 7.66
CA GLN A 92 2.84 -7.28 6.67
C GLN A 92 2.24 -7.22 5.26
N GLU A 93 1.38 -8.18 4.91
CA GLU A 93 0.68 -8.22 3.62
C GLU A 93 -0.12 -6.92 3.38
N ASP A 94 -0.92 -6.49 4.36
CA ASP A 94 -1.74 -5.28 4.26
C ASP A 94 -0.87 -4.03 4.10
N ARG A 95 0.23 -3.96 4.85
CA ARG A 95 1.20 -2.85 4.73
C ARG A 95 1.86 -2.81 3.34
N VAL A 96 2.21 -3.95 2.76
CA VAL A 96 2.78 -4.02 1.40
C VAL A 96 1.72 -3.62 0.37
N LYS A 97 0.49 -4.11 0.52
CA LYS A 97 -0.65 -3.77 -0.36
C LYS A 97 -0.95 -2.28 -0.38
N VAL A 98 -1.07 -1.61 0.77
CA VAL A 98 -1.32 -0.16 0.80
C VAL A 98 -0.13 0.64 0.26
N ALA A 99 1.10 0.15 0.47
CA ALA A 99 2.31 0.79 -0.01
C ALA A 99 2.44 0.77 -1.54
N ALA A 100 2.01 -0.31 -2.20
CA ALA A 100 2.21 -0.48 -3.64
C ALA A 100 1.57 0.64 -4.46
N TYR A 101 0.38 1.11 -4.07
CA TYR A 101 -0.34 2.17 -4.78
C TYR A 101 0.46 3.48 -4.87
N PHE A 102 1.41 3.72 -3.96
CA PHE A 102 2.31 4.88 -4.01
C PHE A 102 3.08 5.00 -5.34
N PHE A 103 3.40 3.89 -5.99
CA PHE A 103 4.15 3.88 -7.24
C PHE A 103 3.28 4.10 -8.48
N TYR A 104 1.95 4.22 -8.32
CA TYR A 104 0.99 4.28 -9.41
C TYR A 104 0.01 5.46 -9.29
N MET A 105 0.23 6.38 -8.35
CA MET A 105 -0.55 7.61 -8.19
C MET A 105 -0.12 8.74 -9.12
#